data_AF-A0A317W3W2-F1
#
_entry.id   AF-A0A317W3W2-F1
#
_cell.length_a   1.000
_cell.length_b   1.000
_cell.length_c   1.000
_cell.angle_alpha   90.00
_cell.angle_beta   90.00
_cell.angle_gamma   90.00
#
_symmetry.space_group_name_H-M   'P 1'
#
loop_
_entity.id
_entity.type
_entity.pdbx_description
1 polymer ?
#
loop_
_entity_poly.entity_id
_entity_poly.type
_entity_poly.pdbx_seq_one_letter_code
_entity_poly.pdbx_strand_id
1 'polypeptide(L)' 'MPNPELRAQVINIYKELLFLGRNYPLGYDYFRNRLHKAFSSQAHLENEEQIRKGIARAEFVKKEVEAL' A
#
# COMPACT_ATOMS: atom_id res chain seq x y z
N MET A 1 -20.24 -0.90 9.11
CA MET A 1 -19.80 0.21 8.23
C MET A 1 -18.28 0.21 8.19
N PRO A 2 -17.64 0.44 7.02
CA PRO A 2 -16.18 0.48 6.95
C PRO A 2 -15.63 1.60 7.82
N ASN A 3 -14.60 1.31 8.62
CA ASN A 3 -13.97 2.29 9.49
C ASN A 3 -13.33 3.42 8.65
N PRO A 4 -13.82 4.66 8.74
CA PRO A 4 -13.38 5.76 7.88
C PRO A 4 -11.91 6.14 8.12
N GLU A 5 -11.41 5.96 9.35
CA GLU A 5 -10.02 6.24 9.70
C GLU A 5 -9.07 5.24 9.06
N LEU A 6 -9.36 3.93 9.18
CA LEU A 6 -8.57 2.89 8.54
C LEU A 6 -8.58 3.04 7.02
N ARG A 7 -9.73 3.40 6.43
CA ARG A 7 -9.82 3.68 5.00
C ARG A 7 -8.90 4.83 4.58
N ALA A 8 -8.84 5.91 5.35
CA ALA A 8 -7.95 7.03 5.07
C ALA A 8 -6.48 6.61 5.15
N GLN A 9 -6.09 5.84 6.17
CA GLN A 9 -4.74 5.31 6.31
C GLN A 9 -4.31 4.45 5.12
N VAL A 10 -5.17 3.52 4.66
CA VAL A 10 -4.91 2.68 3.47
C VAL A 10 -4.69 3.54 2.22
N ILE A 11 -5.52 4.57 2.02
CA ILE A 11 -5.39 5.46 0.85
C ILE A 11 -4.09 6.27 0.91
N ASN A 12 -3.72 6.75 2.09
CA ASN A 12 -2.51 7.54 2.27
C ASN A 12 -1.26 6.71 1.95
N ILE A 13 -1.11 5.53 2.57
CA ILE A 13 0.06 4.68 2.32
C ILE A 13 0.13 4.20 0.86
N TYR A 14 -1.01 3.95 0.21
CA TYR A 14 -1.04 3.62 -1.23
C TYR A 14 -0.49 4.76 -2.09
N LYS A 15 -0.87 6.01 -1.80
CA LYS A 15 -0.38 7.19 -2.52
C LYS A 15 1.10 7.45 -2.27
N GLU A 16 1.56 7.27 -1.04
CA GLU A 16 2.99 7.41 -0.69
C GLU A 16 3.84 6.38 -1.43
N LEU A 17 3.42 5.12 -1.44
CA LEU A 17 4.12 4.08 -2.19
C LEU A 17 4.14 4.38 -3.70
N LEU A 18 3.05 4.87 -4.28
CA LEU A 18 3.04 5.32 -5.69
C LEU A 18 4.02 6.46 -5.94
N PHE A 19 4.14 7.40 -5.01
CA PHE A 19 5.08 8.51 -5.13
C PHE A 19 6.53 8.02 -5.11
N LEU A 20 6.88 7.17 -4.14
CA LEU A 20 8.22 6.60 -4.00
C LEU A 20 8.59 5.71 -5.20
N GLY A 21 7.64 4.93 -5.69
CA GLY A 21 7.83 4.02 -6.83
C GLY A 21 8.11 4.69 -8.17
N ARG A 22 8.05 6.02 -8.29
CA ARG A 22 8.36 6.75 -9.54
C ARG A 22 9.79 6.54 -10.01
N ASN A 23 10.73 6.37 -9.07
CA ASN A 23 12.15 6.15 -9.35
C ASN A 23 12.55 4.66 -9.24
N TYR A 24 11.57 3.75 -9.21
CA TYR A 24 11.84 2.33 -9.01
C TYR A 24 12.72 1.76 -10.15
N PRO A 25 13.75 0.93 -9.86
CA PRO A 25 14.73 0.49 -10.88
C PRO A 25 14.13 -0.22 -12.10
N LEU A 26 13.01 -0.92 -11.91
CA LEU A 26 12.31 -1.63 -12.99
C LEU A 26 11.25 -0.77 -13.70
N GLY A 27 11.19 0.52 -13.38
CA GLY A 27 10.26 1.49 -13.95
C GLY A 27 8.95 1.65 -13.15
N TYR A 28 8.33 2.83 -13.30
CA TYR A 28 7.12 3.19 -12.56
C TYR A 28 5.93 2.30 -12.89
N ASP A 29 5.69 1.95 -14.16
CA ASP A 29 4.55 1.11 -14.55
C ASP A 29 4.65 -0.29 -13.95
N TYR A 30 5.86 -0.84 -13.89
CA TYR A 30 6.12 -2.12 -13.24
C TYR A 30 5.74 -2.06 -11.74
N PHE A 31 6.22 -1.04 -11.04
CA PHE A 31 5.94 -0.84 -9.63
C PHE A 31 4.44 -0.62 -9.38
N ARG A 32 3.82 0.31 -10.12
CA ARG A 32 2.41 0.67 -10.02
C ARG A 32 1.49 -0.54 -10.21
N ASN A 33 1.76 -1.37 -11.21
CA ASN A 33 0.95 -2.55 -11.49
C ASN A 33 1.04 -3.58 -10.35
N ARG A 34 2.24 -3.80 -9.79
CA ARG A 34 2.42 -4.71 -8.64
C ARG A 34 1.77 -4.17 -7.38
N LEU A 35 1.94 -2.88 -7.09
CA LEU A 35 1.32 -2.23 -5.95
C LEU A 35 -0.21 -2.33 -6.03
N HIS A 36 -0.79 -1.98 -7.19
CA HIS A 36 -2.23 -2.08 -7.41
C HIS A 36 -2.74 -3.51 -7.22
N LYS A 37 -2.05 -4.51 -7.76
CA LYS A 37 -2.42 -5.92 -7.57
C LYS A 37 -2.39 -6.34 -6.10
N ALA A 38 -1.36 -5.94 -5.36
CA ALA A 38 -1.23 -6.26 -3.94
C ALA A 38 -2.39 -5.68 -3.11
N PHE A 39 -2.70 -4.39 -3.28
CA PHE A 39 -3.81 -3.74 -2.57
C PHE A 39 -5.17 -4.32 -3.00
N SER A 40 -5.38 -4.52 -4.30
CA SER A 40 -6.66 -5.04 -4.83
C SER A 40 -6.94 -6.47 -4.37
N SER A 41 -5.91 -7.31 -4.22
CA SER A 41 -6.08 -8.68 -3.69
C SER A 41 -6.60 -8.72 -2.25
N GLN A 42 -6.48 -7.62 -1.51
CA GLN A 42 -6.95 -7.50 -0.12
C GLN A 42 -8.19 -6.60 0.03
N ALA A 43 -8.80 -6.16 -1.07
CA ALA A 43 -9.96 -5.26 -1.03
C ALA A 43 -11.21 -5.87 -0.38
N HIS A 44 -11.26 -7.19 -0.21
CA HIS A 44 -12.34 -7.91 0.46
C HIS A 44 -12.20 -7.98 1.99
N LEU A 45 -11.12 -7.45 2.57
CA LEU A 45 -10.92 -7.47 4.02
C LEU A 45 -11.89 -6.50 4.72
N GLU A 46 -12.72 -7.04 5.60
CA GLU A 46 -13.64 -6.26 6.44
C GLU A 46 -13.21 -6.21 7.91
N ASN A 47 -12.37 -7.15 8.35
CA ASN A 47 -11.88 -7.22 9.72
C ASN A 47 -10.83 -6.14 9.98
N GLU A 48 -11.06 -5.27 10.97
CA GLU A 48 -10.17 -4.15 11.28
C GLU A 48 -8.75 -4.57 11.67
N GLU A 49 -8.58 -5.69 12.39
CA GLU A 49 -7.26 -6.18 12.78
C GLU A 49 -6.46 -6.62 11.55
N GLN A 50 -7.11 -7.28 10.60
CA GLN A 50 -6.48 -7.66 9.32
C GLN A 50 -6.11 -6.43 8.49
N ILE A 51 -6.96 -5.40 8.47
CA ILE A 51 -6.65 -4.13 7.79
C ILE A 51 -5.44 -3.44 8.45
N ARG A 52 -5.39 -3.39 9.79
CA ARG A 52 -4.24 -2.83 10.53
C ARG A 52 -2.94 -3.59 10.23
N LYS A 53 -2.99 -4.93 10.15
CA LYS A 53 -1.84 -5.76 9.73
C LYS A 53 -1.42 -5.45 8.29
N GLY A 54 -2.37 -5.26 7.38
CA GLY A 54 -2.11 -4.84 6.00
C GLY A 54 -1.40 -3.48 5.92
N ILE A 55 -1.89 -2.49 6.69
CA ILE A 55 -1.26 -1.16 6.80
C ILE A 55 0.17 -1.28 7.35
N ALA A 56 0.38 -2.02 8.45
CA ALA A 56 1.71 -2.21 9.02
C ALA A 56 2.70 -2.87 8.04
N ARG A 57 2.23 -3.82 7.23
CA ARG A 57 3.03 -4.42 6.15
C ARG A 57 3.36 -3.40 5.06
N ALA A 58 2.42 -2.55 4.66
CA ALA A 58 2.66 -1.50 3.67
C ALA A 58 3.69 -0.47 4.16
N GLU A 59 3.64 -0.10 5.45
CA GLU A 59 4.64 0.76 6.10
C GLU A 59 6.04 0.12 6.13
N PHE A 60 6.12 -1.20 6.35
CA PHE A 60 7.39 -1.91 6.26
C PHE A 60 7.96 -1.86 4.84
N VAL A 61 7.15 -2.17 3.83
CA VAL A 61 7.56 -2.11 2.42
C VAL A 61 7.95 -0.69 2.01
N LYS A 62 7.25 0.33 2.50
CA LYS A 62 7.61 1.74 2.26
C LYS A 62 9.05 2.02 2.66
N LYS A 63 9.47 1.59 3.86
CA LYS A 63 10.86 1.77 4.34
C LYS A 63 11.88 1.03 3.47
N GLU A 64 11.53 -0.16 2.98
CA GLU A 64 12.40 -0.88 2.03
C GLU A 64 12.55 -0.11 0.72
N VAL A 65 11.46 0.44 0.19
CA VAL A 65 11.48 1.22 -1.06
C VAL A 65 12.20 2.55 -0.89
N GLU A 66 12.12 3.20 0.28
CA GLU A 66 12.88 4.41 0.61
C GLU A 66 14.39 4.17 0.69
N ALA A 67 14.82 2.93 0.94
CA ALA A 67 16.23 2.56 1.07
C ALA A 67 16.86 2.03 -0.24
N LEU A 68 16.08 1.91 -1.32
CA LEU A 68 16.54 1.52 -2.66
C LEU A 68 17.04 2.74 -3.45
#